data_AF-A0AAQ4EP20-F1
#
_entry.id   AF-A0AAQ4EP20-F1
#
_cell.length_a   1.000
_cell.length_b   1.000
_cell.length_c   1.000
_cell.angle_alpha   90.00
_cell.angle_beta   90.00
_cell.angle_gamma   90.00
#
_symmetry.space_group_name_H-M   'P 1'
#
loop_
_entity.id
_entity.type
_entity.pdbx_description
1 polymer ?
#
loop_
_entity_poly.entity_id
_entity_poly.type
_entity_poly.pdbx_seq_one_letter_code
_entity_poly.pdbx_strand_id
1 'polypeptide(L)'
;MYHGVKGLADSVFDKRVYLEMEAGDTVFFHPVLIHGSGANRTKGFRKAISCHYAASECQYIDVEGSVQDPIAEEVLDIFRKRFPNIAVKSYADVWKLRARHVRGKEGNL
;
A
#
# COMPACT_ATOMS: atom_id res chain seq x y z
N MET A 1 2.42 9.46 -9.55
CA MET A 1 3.64 9.67 -8.74
C MET A 1 4.41 8.35 -8.70
N TYR A 2 5.75 8.38 -8.75
CA TYR A 2 6.57 7.18 -8.51
C TYR A 2 7.25 7.31 -7.15
N HIS A 3 6.90 6.41 -6.23
CA HIS A 3 7.52 6.25 -4.92
C HIS A 3 8.28 4.94 -4.93
N GLY A 4 9.59 4.98 -4.73
CA GLY A 4 10.43 3.78 -4.78
C GLY A 4 11.77 3.97 -4.09
N VAL A 5 12.35 2.86 -3.65
CA VAL A 5 13.66 2.86 -3.00
C VAL A 5 14.73 3.21 -4.04
N LYS A 6 15.58 4.19 -3.73
CA LYS A 6 16.66 4.67 -4.61
C LYS A 6 18.01 4.46 -3.93
N GLY A 7 19.08 4.39 -4.72
CA GLY A 7 20.45 4.36 -4.21
C GLY A 7 20.81 3.09 -3.44
N LEU A 8 20.13 1.96 -3.69
CA LEU A 8 20.56 0.67 -3.17
C LEU A 8 21.82 0.21 -3.88
N ALA A 9 22.73 -0.43 -3.14
CA ALA A 9 23.91 -1.06 -3.72
C ALA A 9 23.54 -2.29 -4.56
N ASP A 10 24.31 -2.56 -5.62
CA ASP A 10 24.12 -3.71 -6.51
C ASP A 10 24.05 -5.04 -5.75
N SER A 11 24.86 -5.19 -4.70
CA SER A 11 24.88 -6.37 -3.82
C SER A 11 23.56 -6.65 -3.09
N VAL A 12 22.67 -5.66 -2.95
CA VAL A 12 21.31 -5.85 -2.42
C VAL A 12 20.43 -6.51 -3.48
N PHE A 13 20.59 -6.12 -4.74
CA PHE A 13 19.82 -6.69 -5.85
C PHE A 13 20.20 -8.15 -6.13
N ASP A 14 21.43 -8.54 -5.85
CA ASP A 14 21.90 -9.93 -5.98
C ASP A 14 21.24 -10.88 -4.96
N LYS A 15 20.67 -10.35 -3.88
CA LYS A 15 20.00 -11.12 -2.82
C LYS A 15 18.49 -11.25 -3.02
N ARG A 16 17.96 -10.81 -4.16
CA ARG A 16 16.53 -10.90 -4.44
C ARG A 16 16.08 -12.34 -4.56
N VAL A 17 14.89 -12.62 -4.04
CA VAL A 17 14.19 -13.89 -4.24
C VAL A 17 13.05 -13.65 -5.22
N TYR A 18 12.98 -14.47 -6.26
CA TYR A 18 11.89 -14.44 -7.24
C TYR A 18 10.80 -15.42 -6.79
N LEU A 19 9.59 -14.91 -6.59
CA LEU A 19 8.43 -15.69 -6.18
C LEU A 19 7.68 -16.17 -7.43
N GLU A 20 8.07 -17.33 -7.94
CA GLU A 20 7.30 -18.05 -8.96
C GLU A 20 6.07 -18.68 -8.31
N MET A 21 4.90 -18.48 -8.91
CA MET A 21 3.60 -18.81 -8.32
C MET A 21 2.64 -19.28 -9.41
N GLU A 22 1.90 -20.34 -9.12
CA GLU A 22 0.83 -20.86 -9.97
C GLU A 22 -0.51 -20.16 -9.69
N ALA A 23 -1.50 -20.38 -10.55
CA ALA A 23 -2.84 -19.82 -10.36
C ALA A 23 -3.49 -20.36 -9.07
N GLY A 24 -3.74 -19.47 -8.11
CA GLY A 24 -4.32 -19.79 -6.80
C GLY A 24 -3.31 -19.70 -5.65
N ASP A 25 -2.01 -19.71 -5.95
CA ASP A 25 -0.99 -19.50 -4.93
C ASP A 25 -1.11 -18.10 -4.32
N THR A 26 -0.82 -18.01 -3.03
CA THR A 26 -0.91 -16.76 -2.26
C THR A 26 0.36 -16.54 -1.45
N VAL A 27 0.94 -15.35 -1.57
CA VAL A 27 2.06 -14.92 -0.71
C VAL A 27 1.55 -13.94 0.34
N PHE A 28 1.97 -14.16 1.59
CA PHE A 28 1.81 -13.23 2.69
C PHE A 28 3.16 -12.61 3.01
N PHE A 29 3.21 -11.28 3.13
CA PHE A 29 4.45 -10.59 3.49
C PHE A 29 4.17 -9.32 4.29
N HIS A 30 5.16 -8.90 5.08
CA HIS A 30 5.08 -7.74 5.95
C HIS A 30 5.17 -6.43 5.16
N PRO A 31 4.46 -5.34 5.53
CA PRO A 31 4.43 -4.08 4.77
C PRO A 31 5.79 -3.39 4.60
N VAL A 32 6.78 -3.71 5.44
CA VAL A 32 8.14 -3.14 5.35
C VAL A 32 9.10 -3.97 4.48
N LEU A 33 8.64 -5.11 3.95
CA LEU A 33 9.46 -5.90 3.03
C LEU A 33 9.68 -5.10 1.74
N ILE A 34 10.94 -4.84 1.40
CA ILE A 34 11.29 -4.22 0.13
C ILE A 34 10.96 -5.20 -0.99
N HIS A 35 10.01 -4.84 -1.85
CA HIS A 35 9.55 -5.68 -2.95
C HIS A 35 9.18 -4.83 -4.17
N GLY A 36 9.09 -5.49 -5.32
CA GLY A 36 8.71 -4.86 -6.58
C GLY A 36 8.49 -5.89 -7.68
N SER A 37 7.72 -5.52 -8.71
CA SER A 37 7.53 -6.40 -9.87
C SER A 37 8.71 -6.29 -10.84
N GLY A 38 9.22 -7.44 -11.29
CA GLY A 38 10.12 -7.48 -12.44
C GLY A 38 9.42 -7.04 -13.73
N ALA A 39 10.20 -6.62 -14.72
CA ALA A 39 9.68 -6.27 -16.03
C ALA A 39 9.06 -7.50 -16.72
N ASN A 40 7.81 -7.41 -17.16
CA ASN A 40 7.19 -8.44 -17.98
C ASN A 40 7.77 -8.37 -19.40
N ARG A 41 8.58 -9.37 -19.77
CA ARG A 41 9.25 -9.45 -21.08
C ARG A 41 8.46 -10.25 -22.12
N THR A 42 7.21 -10.61 -21.82
CA THR A 42 6.32 -11.36 -22.72
C THR A 42 5.31 -10.44 -23.39
N LYS A 43 4.55 -10.97 -24.37
CA LYS A 43 3.40 -10.26 -24.99
C LYS A 43 2.10 -10.39 -24.19
N GLY A 44 2.08 -11.20 -23.12
CA GLY A 44 0.90 -11.45 -22.30
C GLY A 44 0.73 -10.44 -21.18
N PHE A 45 -0.48 -10.34 -20.62
CA PHE A 45 -0.77 -9.54 -19.44
C PHE A 45 -0.81 -10.42 -18.18
N ARG A 46 0.09 -10.14 -17.22
CA ARG A 46 0.10 -10.80 -15.91
C ARG A 46 -1.00 -10.22 -15.02
N LYS A 47 -1.88 -11.06 -14.47
CA LYS A 47 -2.94 -10.68 -13.53
C LYS A 47 -2.58 -11.09 -12.11
N ALA A 48 -2.93 -10.26 -11.14
CA ALA A 48 -2.85 -10.56 -9.71
C ALA A 48 -3.91 -9.72 -8.98
N ILE A 49 -4.35 -10.19 -7.82
CA ILE A 49 -5.20 -9.47 -6.87
C ILE A 49 -4.49 -9.38 -5.52
N SER A 50 -4.63 -8.27 -4.82
CA SER A 50 -4.02 -8.08 -3.51
C SER A 50 -4.95 -7.33 -2.56
N CYS A 51 -4.77 -7.58 -1.27
CA CYS A 51 -5.42 -6.87 -0.18
C CYS A 51 -4.40 -6.68 0.94
N HIS A 52 -4.47 -5.54 1.63
CA HIS A 52 -3.70 -5.30 2.85
C HIS A 52 -4.68 -5.38 4.03
N TYR A 53 -4.38 -6.25 4.98
CA TYR A 53 -5.15 -6.40 6.21
C TYR A 53 -4.40 -5.75 7.37
N ALA A 54 -5.16 -5.20 8.30
CA ALA A 54 -4.65 -4.68 9.56
C ALA A 54 -5.52 -5.24 10.70
N ALA A 55 -4.92 -5.41 11.87
CA ALA A 55 -5.67 -5.76 13.08
C ALA A 55 -6.60 -4.60 13.45
N SER A 56 -7.78 -4.91 13.99
CA SER A 56 -8.80 -3.91 14.33
C SER A 56 -8.32 -2.88 15.36
N GLU A 57 -7.39 -3.26 16.22
CA GLU A 57 -6.81 -2.46 17.29
C GLU A 57 -5.66 -1.54 16.84
N CYS A 58 -5.25 -1.61 15.56
CA CYS A 58 -4.26 -0.69 15.00
C CYS A 58 -4.74 0.76 15.03
N GLN A 59 -3.81 1.70 14.84
CA GLN A 59 -4.06 3.13 14.99
C GLN A 59 -3.68 3.91 13.74
N TYR A 60 -4.45 4.96 13.47
CA TYR A 60 -4.05 6.02 12.55
C TYR A 60 -3.03 6.91 13.24
N ILE A 61 -1.88 7.10 12.60
CA ILE A 61 -0.84 8.01 13.07
C ILE A 61 -0.88 9.31 12.28
N ASP A 62 -0.49 10.38 12.93
CA ASP A 62 -0.16 11.62 12.23
C ASP A 62 1.18 11.44 11.52
N VAL A 63 1.23 11.89 10.28
CA VAL A 63 2.41 11.76 9.40
C VAL A 63 3.00 13.11 9.03
N GLU A 64 2.46 14.22 9.56
CA GLU A 64 3.00 15.57 9.35
C GLU A 64 4.50 15.63 9.71
N GLY A 65 5.30 16.22 8.81
CA GLY A 65 6.76 16.33 8.97
C GLY A 65 7.53 15.00 8.85
N SER A 66 6.87 13.87 8.62
CA SER A 66 7.53 12.58 8.37
C SER A 66 7.86 12.39 6.89
N VAL A 67 8.58 11.30 6.57
CA VAL A 67 8.82 10.89 5.17
C VAL A 67 7.53 10.55 4.40
N GLN A 68 6.41 10.33 5.11
CA GLN A 68 5.11 10.02 4.52
C GLN A 68 4.22 11.25 4.31
N ASP A 69 4.63 12.43 4.81
CA ASP A 69 3.86 13.67 4.69
C ASP A 69 3.49 14.01 3.23
N PRO A 70 4.40 13.92 2.23
CA PRO A 70 4.04 14.18 0.84
C PRO A 70 2.98 13.21 0.29
N ILE A 71 3.00 11.95 0.76
CA ILE A 71 2.03 10.93 0.36
C ILE A 71 0.65 11.27 0.93
N ALA A 72 0.59 11.80 2.15
CA ALA A 72 -0.67 12.23 2.76
C ALA A 72 -1.34 13.33 1.93
N GLU A 73 -0.58 14.36 1.53
CA GLU A 73 -1.09 15.44 0.67
C GLU A 73 -1.54 14.92 -0.70
N GLU A 74 -0.76 14.05 -1.33
CA GLU A 74 -1.13 13.42 -2.60
C GLU A 74 -2.46 12.66 -2.51
N VAL A 75 -2.64 11.87 -1.44
CA VAL A 75 -3.87 11.10 -1.22
C VAL A 75 -5.06 12.02 -0.97
N LEU A 76 -4.88 13.07 -0.16
CA LEU A 76 -5.92 14.06 0.10
C LEU A 76 -6.34 14.78 -1.19
N ASP A 77 -5.38 15.16 -2.04
CA ASP A 77 -5.66 15.78 -3.32
C ASP A 77 -6.42 14.87 -4.29
N ILE A 78 -6.02 13.60 -4.39
CA ILE A 78 -6.75 12.62 -5.19
C ILE A 78 -8.18 12.45 -4.64
N PHE A 79 -8.33 12.36 -3.32
CA PHE A 79 -9.63 12.21 -2.68
C PHE A 79 -10.54 13.40 -2.97
N ARG A 80 -10.06 14.63 -2.73
CA ARG A 80 -10.80 15.88 -2.99
C ARG A 80 -11.24 16.00 -4.44
N LYS A 81 -10.38 15.62 -5.40
CA LYS A 81 -10.71 15.61 -6.84
C LYS A 81 -11.79 14.59 -7.18
N ARG A 82 -11.75 13.40 -6.56
CA ARG A 82 -12.69 12.31 -6.84
C ARG A 82 -14.03 12.47 -6.13
N PHE A 83 -14.02 13.09 -4.95
CA PHE A 83 -15.17 13.21 -4.06
C PHE A 83 -15.34 14.65 -3.56
N PRO A 84 -15.62 15.63 -4.44
CA PRO A 84 -15.61 17.05 -4.09
C PRO A 84 -16.66 17.44 -3.03
N ASN A 85 -17.71 16.63 -2.86
CA ASN A 85 -18.80 16.89 -1.93
C ASN A 85 -18.61 16.18 -0.57
N ILE A 86 -17.53 15.43 -0.38
CA ILE A 86 -17.21 14.76 0.89
C ILE A 86 -16.08 15.53 1.57
N ALA A 87 -16.41 16.19 2.69
CA ALA A 87 -15.43 16.87 3.51
C ALA A 87 -14.63 15.84 4.32
N VAL A 88 -13.31 15.85 4.17
CA VAL A 88 -12.34 15.15 5.02
C VAL A 88 -11.42 16.18 5.64
N LYS A 89 -11.09 16.03 6.93
CA LYS A 89 -10.23 16.97 7.65
C LYS A 89 -8.78 16.51 7.70
N SER A 90 -8.56 15.20 7.69
CA SER A 90 -7.25 14.58 7.86
C SER A 90 -7.01 13.42 6.91
N TYR A 91 -5.74 13.05 6.74
CA TYR A 91 -5.33 11.84 6.02
C TYR A 91 -6.00 10.57 6.59
N ALA A 92 -6.15 10.50 7.92
CA ALA A 92 -6.81 9.39 8.59
C ALA A 92 -8.29 9.22 8.18
N ASP A 93 -9.02 10.32 7.94
CA ASP A 93 -10.44 10.27 7.56
C ASP A 93 -10.65 9.53 6.24
N VAL A 94 -9.73 9.71 5.28
CA VAL A 94 -9.77 9.01 3.99
C VAL A 94 -9.69 7.49 4.19
N TRP A 95 -8.83 7.04 5.09
CA TRP A 95 -8.67 5.62 5.36
C TRP A 95 -9.82 5.05 6.18
N LYS A 96 -10.38 5.79 7.15
CA LYS A 96 -11.59 5.39 7.88
C LYS A 96 -12.77 5.16 6.95
N LEU A 97 -12.98 6.05 5.98
CA LEU A 97 -14.03 5.91 4.97
C LEU A 97 -13.83 4.69 4.06
N ARG A 98 -12.58 4.28 3.85
CA ARG A 98 -12.22 3.13 3.00
C ARG A 98 -12.16 1.79 3.75
N ALA A 99 -11.82 1.79 5.03
CA ALA A 99 -11.67 0.59 5.83
C ALA A 99 -12.99 -0.18 5.93
N ARG A 100 -12.92 -1.51 5.96
CA ARG A 100 -14.09 -2.37 6.12
C ARG A 100 -13.78 -3.45 7.13
N HIS A 101 -14.66 -3.62 8.10
CA HIS A 101 -14.58 -4.74 9.02
C HIS A 101 -14.81 -6.04 8.25
N VAL A 102 -13.81 -6.91 8.21
CA VAL A 102 -13.87 -8.19 7.46
C VAL A 102 -14.31 -9.32 8.38
N ARG A 103 -13.77 -9.38 9.60
CA ARG A 103 -14.04 -10.45 10.57
C ARG A 103 -13.58 -10.05 11.97
N GLY A 104 -14.25 -10.60 12.99
CA GLY A 104 -13.82 -10.51 14.39
C GLY A 104 -14.61 -9.47 15.16
N LYS A 105 -13.92 -8.72 16.01
CA LYS A 105 -14.50 -7.57 16.72
C LYS A 105 -14.11 -6.30 16.00
N GLU A 106 -15.05 -5.36 15.92
CA GLU A 106 -14.73 -4.01 15.49
C GLU A 106 -13.85 -3.34 16.56
N GLY A 107 -12.92 -2.50 16.10
CA GLY A 107 -11.91 -1.88 16.93
C GLY A 107 -11.73 -0.41 16.57
N ASN A 108 -10.48 0.03 16.54
CA ASN A 108 -10.11 1.41 16.25
C ASN A 108 -9.99 1.70 14.74
N LEU A 109 -9.69 0.70 13.90
CA LEU A 109 -9.69 0.81 12.43
C LEU A 109 -11.02 0.40 11.79
#